data_AF-A0A1P8DRJ9-F1
#
_entry.id   AF-A0A1P8DRJ9-F1
#
_cell.length_a   1.000
_cell.length_b   1.000
_cell.length_c   1.000
_cell.angle_alpha   90.00
_cell.angle_beta   90.00
_cell.angle_gamma   90.00
#
_symmetry.space_group_name_H-M   'P 1'
#
loop_
_entity.id
_entity.type
_entity.pdbx_description
1 polymer ?
#
loop_
_entity_poly.entity_id
_entity_poly.type
_entity_poly.pdbx_seq_one_letter_code
_entity_poly.pdbx_strand_id
1 'polypeptide(L)' 'MERTLPDAAYLALDALKRQAQAVTANNMQGDKEALHQAQSDMSLVNNWTTAITRKLLSNSDGRTIDTIDEQWLEQQFNG' A
#
# COMPACT_ATOMS: atom_id res chain seq x y z
N MET A 1 -1.78 19.06 -2.52
CA MET A 1 -2.45 18.38 -1.39
C MET A 1 -1.49 18.46 -0.22
N GLU A 2 -1.93 18.96 0.92
CA GLU A 2 -1.12 18.97 2.13
C GLU A 2 -1.03 17.55 2.67
N ARG A 3 0.19 17.02 2.78
CA ARG A 3 0.43 15.73 3.42
C ARG A 3 0.39 15.93 4.93
N THR A 4 -0.67 15.41 5.57
CA THR A 4 -0.88 15.55 7.02
C THR A 4 -0.54 14.28 7.79
N LEU A 5 -0.58 13.12 7.11
CA LEU A 5 -0.16 11.85 7.66
C LEU A 5 1.38 11.74 7.73
N PRO A 6 1.93 10.90 8.61
CA PRO A 6 3.37 10.67 8.67
C PRO A 6 3.88 10.01 7.38
N ASP A 7 5.14 10.25 7.03
CA ASP A 7 5.80 9.66 5.85
C ASP A 7 5.66 8.13 5.77
N ALA A 8 5.62 7.46 6.93
CA ALA A 8 5.39 6.02 7.03
C ALA A 8 4.08 5.55 6.40
N ALA A 9 3.03 6.39 6.39
CA ALA A 9 1.74 6.07 5.78
C ALA A 9 1.84 6.03 4.24
N TYR A 10 2.53 7.00 3.64
CA TYR A 10 2.74 7.04 2.19
C TYR A 10 3.72 5.94 1.74
N LEU A 11 4.77 5.67 2.53
CA LEU A 11 5.67 4.56 2.28
C LEU A 11 4.94 3.21 2.31
N ALA A 12 4.00 3.04 3.25
CA ALA A 12 3.16 1.85 3.31
C ALA A 12 2.25 1.70 2.09
N LEU A 13 1.64 2.80 1.63
CA LEU A 13 0.82 2.81 0.42
C LEU A 13 1.64 2.43 -0.82
N ASP A 14 2.83 3.01 -0.97
CA ASP A 14 3.73 2.72 -2.10
C ASP A 14 4.19 1.25 -2.08
N ALA A 15 4.58 0.75 -0.91
CA ALA A 15 5.03 -0.64 -0.76
C ALA A 15 3.89 -1.64 -1.05
N LEU A 16 2.66 -1.35 -0.62
CA LEU A 16 1.47 -2.14 -0.96
C LEU A 16 1.23 -2.16 -2.48
N LYS A 17 1.33 -1.01 -3.15
CA LYS A 17 1.18 -0.92 -4.61
C LYS A 17 2.24 -1.72 -5.36
N ARG A 18 3.50 -1.62 -4.94
CA ARG A 18 4.58 -2.43 -5.51
C ARG A 18 4.33 -3.92 -5.32
N GLN A 19 3.83 -4.32 -4.16
CA GLN A 19 3.45 -5.71 -3.92
C GLN A 19 2.32 -6.16 -4.87
N ALA A 20 1.26 -5.36 -5.02
CA ALA A 20 0.16 -5.68 -5.94
C ALA A 20 0.63 -5.78 -7.40
N GLN A 21 1.49 -4.87 -7.83
CA GLN A 21 2.10 -4.91 -9.16
C GLN A 21 2.98 -6.15 -9.35
N ALA A 22 3.82 -6.49 -8.38
CA ALA A 22 4.69 -7.68 -8.44
C ALA A 22 3.90 -9.00 -8.44
N VAL A 23 2.74 -9.05 -7.79
CA VAL A 23 1.84 -10.23 -7.85
C VAL A 23 1.12 -10.33 -9.20
N THR A 24 0.82 -9.19 -9.83
CA THR A 24 0.10 -9.14 -11.11
C THR A 24 1.03 -9.32 -12.31
N ALA A 25 2.29 -8.90 -12.17
CA ALA A 25 3.36 -9.18 -13.12
C ALA A 25 3.66 -10.68 -13.10
N ASN A 26 3.42 -11.34 -14.23
CA ASN A 26 3.28 -12.77 -14.34
C ASN A 26 4.62 -13.52 -14.15
N ASN A 27 5.05 -13.71 -12.90
CA ASN A 27 6.06 -14.69 -12.43
C ASN A 27 7.40 -14.74 -13.20
N MET A 28 7.95 -13.61 -13.66
CA MET A 28 9.35 -13.58 -14.11
C MET A 28 10.27 -13.47 -12.89
N GLN A 29 11.47 -14.08 -12.92
CA GLN A 29 12.36 -14.15 -11.74
C GLN A 29 12.68 -12.79 -11.11
N GLY A 30 12.71 -11.71 -11.89
CA GLY A 30 12.89 -10.34 -11.37
C GLY A 30 11.73 -9.82 -10.51
N ASP A 31 10.52 -10.35 -10.68
CA ASP A 31 9.34 -9.96 -9.90
C ASP A 31 9.37 -10.58 -8.49
N LYS A 32 10.10 -11.68 -8.27
CA LYS A 32 10.29 -12.25 -6.93
C LYS A 32 11.15 -11.36 -6.05
N GLU A 33 12.23 -10.80 -6.59
CA GLU A 33 13.07 -9.86 -5.85
C GLU A 33 12.29 -8.57 -5.55
N ALA A 34 11.51 -8.07 -6.51
CA ALA A 34 10.63 -6.92 -6.30
C ALA A 34 9.57 -7.19 -5.22
N LEU A 35 8.97 -8.40 -5.20
CA LEU A 35 8.03 -8.81 -4.16
C LEU A 35 8.71 -8.89 -2.78
N HIS A 36 9.90 -9.49 -2.70
CA HIS A 36 10.67 -9.56 -1.45
C HIS A 36 11.06 -8.19 -0.92
N GLN A 37 11.48 -7.28 -1.82
CA GLN A 37 11.82 -5.91 -1.44
C GLN A 37 10.57 -5.17 -0.94
N ALA A 38 9.44 -5.27 -1.66
CA ALA A 38 8.18 -4.68 -1.23
C ALA A 38 7.75 -5.21 0.15
N GLN A 39 7.86 -6.52 0.39
CA GLN A 39 7.56 -7.11 1.70
C GLN A 39 8.51 -6.63 2.81
N SER A 40 9.79 -6.42 2.49
CA SER A 40 10.77 -5.89 3.44
C SER A 40 10.44 -4.44 3.80
N ASP A 41 10.15 -3.60 2.79
CA ASP A 41 9.71 -2.22 3.00
C ASP A 41 8.40 -2.17 3.81
N MET A 42 7.45 -3.05 3.51
CA MET A 42 6.20 -3.19 4.27
C MET A 42 6.43 -3.60 5.73
N SER A 43 7.49 -4.36 6.02
CA SER A 43 7.83 -4.76 7.39
C SER A 43 8.32 -3.57 8.23
N LEU A 44 8.98 -2.59 7.61
CA LEU A 44 9.41 -1.36 8.28
C LEU A 44 8.22 -0.45 8.66
N VAL A 45 7.13 -0.53 7.90
CA VAL A 45 5.91 0.27 8.09
C VAL A 45 4.66 -0.60 8.36
N ASN A 46 4.86 -1.75 9.02
CA ASN A 46 3.84 -2.80 9.20
C ASN A 46 2.51 -2.30 9.81
N ASN A 47 2.60 -1.36 10.77
CA ASN A 47 1.42 -0.79 11.40
C ASN A 47 0.52 -0.07 10.37
N TRP A 48 1.14 0.67 9.44
CA TRP A 48 0.42 1.40 8.39
C TRP A 48 -0.06 0.47 7.28
N THR A 49 0.76 -0.47 6.82
CA THR A 49 0.34 -1.43 5.78
C THR A 49 -0.84 -2.29 6.24
N THR A 50 -0.83 -2.74 7.50
CA THR A 50 -1.96 -3.46 8.10
C THR A 50 -3.20 -2.57 8.22
N ALA A 51 -3.05 -1.33 8.66
CA ALA A 51 -4.16 -0.39 8.80
C ALA A 51 -4.82 -0.09 7.45
N ILE A 52 -4.02 0.22 6.43
CA ILE A 52 -4.48 0.49 5.05
C ILE A 52 -5.21 -0.72 4.50
N THR A 53 -4.63 -1.91 4.60
CA THR A 53 -5.24 -3.16 4.08
C THR A 53 -6.56 -3.46 4.78
N ARG A 54 -6.62 -3.33 6.11
CA ARG A 54 -7.88 -3.50 6.85
C ARG A 54 -8.94 -2.49 6.44
N LYS A 55 -8.57 -1.21 6.29
CA LYS A 55 -9.50 -0.17 5.87
C LYS A 55 -10.02 -0.43 4.46
N LEU A 56 -9.16 -0.91 3.56
CA LEU A 56 -9.53 -1.31 2.20
C LEU A 56 -10.54 -2.47 2.20
N LEU A 57 -10.30 -3.49 3.01
CA LEU A 57 -11.20 -4.65 3.15
C LEU A 57 -12.54 -4.28 3.80
N SER A 58 -12.53 -3.30 4.70
CA SER A 58 -13.75 -2.81 5.37
C SER A 58 -14.55 -1.83 4.50
N ASN A 59 -13.92 -1.10 3.58
CA ASN A 59 -14.61 -0.21 2.65
C ASN A 59 -15.20 -1.02 1.49
N SER A 60 -16.52 -0.94 1.34
CA SER A 60 -17.25 -1.61 0.24
C SER A 60 -17.28 -0.81 -1.06
N ASP A 61 -16.46 0.24 -1.18
CA ASP A 61 -16.40 1.11 -2.36
C ASP A 61 -15.77 0.45 -3.61
N GLY A 62 -15.41 -0.83 -3.53
CA GLY A 62 -14.86 -1.60 -4.66
C GLY A 62 -13.44 -1.20 -5.08
N ARG A 63 -12.76 -0.35 -4.28
CA ARG A 63 -11.39 0.08 -4.54
C ARG A 63 -10.39 -1.00 -4.13
N THR A 64 -9.41 -1.25 -4.99
CA THR A 64 -8.25 -2.10 -4.71
C THR A 64 -7.01 -1.24 -4.41
N ILE A 65 -5.93 -1.89 -3.95
CA ILE A 65 -4.61 -1.27 -3.73
C ILE A 65 -4.13 -0.47 -4.97
N ASP A 66 -4.40 -0.97 -6.18
CA ASP A 66 -4.02 -0.29 -7.42
C ASP A 66 -4.80 1.00 -7.68
N THR A 67 -6.02 1.11 -7.14
CA THR A 67 -6.93 2.24 -7.41
C THR A 67 -6.93 3.31 -6.31
N ILE A 68 -6.39 3.00 -5.13
CA ILE A 68 -6.28 4.00 -4.05
C ILE A 68 -5.03 4.85 -4.22
N ASP A 69 -5.12 6.11 -3.80
CA ASP A 69 -4.04 7.10 -3.93
C ASP A 69 -3.83 7.85 -2.61
N GLU A 70 -2.85 8.76 -2.58
CA GLU A 70 -2.53 9.55 -1.39
C GLU A 70 -3.74 10.31 -0.87
N GLN A 71 -4.63 10.80 -1.75
CA GLN A 71 -5.84 11.51 -1.33
C GLN A 71 -6.82 10.58 -0.60
N TRP A 72 -6.98 9.34 -1.06
CA TRP A 72 -7.77 8.35 -0.34
C TRP A 72 -7.15 8.07 1.04
N LEU A 73 -5.83 7.93 1.11
CA LEU A 73 -5.13 7.70 2.37
C LEU A 73 -5.39 8.84 3.37
N GLU A 74 -5.23 10.09 2.94
CA GLU A 74 -5.58 11.26 3.76
C GLU A 74 -7.06 11.20 4.19
N GLN A 75 -7.99 10.95 3.28
CA GLN A 75 -9.42 10.91 3.61
C GLN A 75 -9.79 9.83 4.63
N GLN A 76 -9.07 8.70 4.65
CA GLN A 76 -9.38 7.58 5.53
C GLN A 76 -8.75 7.69 6.92
N PHE A 77 -7.63 8.40 7.06
CA PHE A 77 -6.81 8.42 8.26
C PHE A 77 -6.57 9.82 8.85
N ASN A 78 -6.88 10.91 8.13
CA ASN A 78 -6.79 12.29 8.61
C ASN A 78 -8.08 12.76 9.32
N GLY A 79 -8.73 11.87 10.07
CA GLY A 79 -10.00 12.10 10.76
C GLY A 79 -9.92 11.87 12.25
#